data_AF-A0A7V5PHI8-F1
#
_entry.id   AF-A0A7V5PHI8-F1
#
_cell.length_a   1.000
_cell.length_b   1.000
_cell.length_c   1.000
_cell.angle_alpha   90.00
_cell.angle_beta   90.00
_cell.angle_gamma   90.00
#
_symmetry.space_group_name_H-M   'P 1'
#
loop_
_entity.id
_entity.type
_entity.pdbx_description
1 polymer ?
#
loop_
_entity_poly.entity_id
_entity_poly.type
_entity_poly.pdbx_seq_one_letter_code
_entity_poly.pdbx_strand_id
1 'polypeptide(L)'
;MISDFVRGFGYLFRGLALVRRPGLRRFVVVPLLVNVLLFGVGVGYLVHEFSLWMERLTGWLPDWLDWLTWMLWPLFALTVLVVVFYTFSILANLIAAPFNSVLAARAESLLRGEAPRGSDASLLSEAL
;
A
#
# COMPACT_ATOMS: atom_id res chain seq x y z
N MET A 1 -24.90 -16.19 16.56
CA MET A 1 -24.71 -15.16 15.50
C MET A 1 -23.98 -13.92 16.02
N ILE A 2 -24.57 -13.05 16.86
CA ILE A 2 -23.84 -11.86 17.38
C ILE A 2 -22.62 -12.27 18.22
N SER A 3 -22.76 -13.31 19.04
CA SER A 3 -21.68 -13.86 19.87
C SER A 3 -20.49 -14.40 19.06
N ASP A 4 -20.75 -14.93 17.86
CA ASP A 4 -19.74 -15.47 16.95
C ASP A 4 -19.01 -14.34 16.21
N PHE A 5 -19.74 -13.28 15.84
CA PHE A 5 -19.16 -12.05 15.28
C PHE A 5 -18.22 -11.35 16.28
N VAL A 6 -18.64 -11.23 17.54
CA VAL A 6 -17.82 -10.65 18.62
C VAL A 6 -16.58 -11.52 18.91
N ARG A 7 -16.72 -12.85 18.88
CA ARG A 7 -15.56 -13.78 18.93
C ARG A 7 -14.63 -13.60 17.72
N GLY A 8 -15.20 -13.41 16.53
CA GLY A 8 -14.49 -13.08 15.29
C GLY A 8 -13.58 -11.86 15.44
N PHE A 9 -14.11 -10.77 16.02
CA PHE A 9 -13.36 -9.54 16.27
C PHE A 9 -12.17 -9.75 17.21
N GLY A 10 -12.27 -10.68 18.18
CA GLY A 10 -11.17 -11.07 19.05
C GLY A 10 -9.94 -11.64 18.32
N TYR A 11 -10.13 -12.25 17.14
CA TYR A 11 -9.01 -12.76 16.34
C TYR A 11 -8.15 -11.65 15.74
N LEU A 12 -8.70 -10.47 15.47
CA LEU A 12 -7.94 -9.30 14.98
C LEU A 12 -6.87 -8.90 16.01
N PHE A 13 -7.27 -8.76 17.28
CA PHE A 13 -6.35 -8.42 18.37
C PHE A 13 -5.31 -9.52 18.62
N ARG A 14 -5.71 -10.80 18.49
CA ARG A 14 -4.80 -11.95 18.56
C ARG A 14 -3.75 -11.92 17.43
N GLY A 15 -4.17 -11.59 16.21
CA GLY A 15 -3.28 -11.42 15.05
C GLY A 15 -2.30 -10.27 15.24
N LEU A 16 -2.78 -9.12 15.74
CA LEU A 16 -1.95 -7.97 16.09
C LEU A 16 -0.87 -8.31 17.13
N ALA A 17 -1.22 -9.13 18.15
CA ALA A 17 -0.25 -9.62 19.12
C ALA A 17 0.76 -10.61 18.50
N LEU A 18 0.34 -11.44 17.55
CA LEU A 18 1.18 -12.42 16.87
C LEU A 18 2.24 -11.76 15.97
N VAL A 19 1.87 -10.70 15.24
CA VAL A 19 2.77 -9.91 14.38
C VAL A 19 3.93 -9.28 15.16
N ARG A 20 3.75 -9.00 16.46
CA ARG A 20 4.79 -8.45 17.33
C ARG A 20 5.88 -9.47 17.70
N ARG A 21 5.71 -10.77 17.43
CA ARG A 21 6.72 -11.79 17.74
C ARG A 21 7.99 -11.62 16.88
N PRO A 22 9.19 -11.80 17.46
CA PRO A 22 10.44 -11.78 16.71
C PRO A 22 10.42 -12.91 15.68
N GLY A 23 10.59 -12.56 14.40
CA GLY A 23 10.47 -13.48 13.26
C GLY A 23 9.38 -13.08 12.25
N LEU A 24 8.23 -12.60 12.73
CA LEU A 24 7.12 -12.11 11.88
C LEU A 24 7.23 -10.62 11.59
N ARG A 25 7.79 -9.85 12.53
CA ARG A 25 7.89 -8.37 12.43
C ARG A 25 8.52 -7.89 11.12
N ARG A 26 9.55 -8.58 10.60
CA ARG A 26 10.23 -8.18 9.36
C ARG A 26 9.31 -8.21 8.13
N PHE A 27 8.38 -9.17 8.08
CA PHE A 27 7.45 -9.32 6.96
C PHE A 27 6.35 -8.26 6.95
N VAL A 28 6.19 -7.52 8.05
CA VAL A 28 5.27 -6.38 8.13
C VAL A 28 6.01 -5.06 7.98
N VAL A 29 7.17 -4.93 8.62
CA VAL A 29 7.97 -3.69 8.58
C VAL A 29 8.52 -3.42 7.18
N VAL A 30 8.96 -4.43 6.44
CA VAL A 30 9.53 -4.21 5.09
C VAL A 30 8.49 -3.64 4.11
N PRO A 31 7.29 -4.23 3.91
CA PRO A 31 6.25 -3.62 3.08
C PRO A 31 5.85 -2.22 3.53
N LEU A 32 5.73 -2.02 4.85
CA LEU A 32 5.39 -0.72 5.43
C LEU A 32 6.46 0.33 5.10
N LEU A 33 7.74 0.00 5.26
CA LEU A 33 8.84 0.91 4.96
C LEU A 33 8.88 1.25 3.48
N VAL A 34 8.75 0.24 2.60
CA VAL A 34 8.70 0.48 1.15
C VAL A 34 7.54 1.39 0.79
N ASN A 35 6.37 1.17 1.39
CA ASN A 35 5.19 2.02 1.21
C ASN A 35 5.47 3.46 1.68
N VAL A 36 5.95 3.66 2.91
CA VAL A 36 6.24 5.00 3.44
C VAL A 36 7.29 5.74 2.59
N LEU A 37 8.34 5.05 2.15
CA LEU A 37 9.36 5.64 1.28
C LEU A 37 8.79 6.01 -0.09
N LEU A 38 8.03 5.13 -0.72
CA LEU A 38 7.41 5.38 -2.01
C LEU A 38 6.40 6.53 -1.92
N PHE A 39 5.66 6.63 -0.82
CA PHE A 39 4.73 7.73 -0.57
C PHE A 39 5.47 9.05 -0.36
N GLY A 40 6.45 9.07 0.54
CA GLY A 40 7.19 10.29 0.88
C GLY A 40 7.94 10.87 -0.31
N VAL A 41 8.67 10.01 -1.05
CA VAL A 41 9.38 10.43 -2.27
C VAL A 41 8.39 10.79 -3.38
N GLY A 42 7.35 9.98 -3.58
CA GLY A 42 6.35 10.21 -4.61
C GLY A 42 5.61 11.53 -4.43
N VAL A 43 5.12 11.82 -3.23
CA VAL A 43 4.42 13.08 -2.92
C VAL A 43 5.34 14.29 -3.11
N GLY A 44 6.60 14.21 -2.65
CA GLY A 44 7.57 15.28 -2.86
C GLY A 44 7.80 15.58 -4.35
N TYR A 45 7.97 14.54 -5.16
CA TYR A 45 8.09 14.66 -6.62
C TYR A 45 6.81 15.21 -7.27
N LEU A 46 5.65 14.72 -6.84
CA LEU A 46 4.35 15.13 -7.37
C LEU A 46 4.02 16.60 -7.09
N VAL A 47 4.36 17.14 -5.93
CA VAL A 47 4.14 18.57 -5.63
C VAL A 47 4.98 19.46 -6.56
N HIS A 48 6.21 19.02 -6.87
CA HIS A 48 7.07 19.73 -7.82
C HIS A 48 6.48 19.69 -9.24
N GLU A 49 6.14 18.50 -9.73
CA GLU A 49 5.54 18.33 -11.06
C GLU A 49 4.16 19.01 -11.18
N PHE A 50 3.36 18.98 -10.13
CA PHE A 50 2.05 19.64 -10.08
C PHE A 50 2.18 21.13 -10.40
N SER A 51 3.15 21.81 -9.78
CA SER A 51 3.38 23.25 -10.00
C SER A 51 3.79 23.51 -11.44
N LEU A 52 4.72 22.72 -11.98
CA LEU A 52 5.17 22.84 -13.37
C LEU A 52 4.05 22.57 -14.38
N TRP A 53 3.22 21.55 -14.15
CA TRP A 53 2.09 21.24 -15.02
C TRP A 53 1.00 22.31 -14.94
N MET A 54 0.76 22.86 -13.75
CA MET A 54 -0.20 23.95 -13.56
C MET A 54 0.27 25.25 -14.24
N GLU A 55 1.54 25.61 -14.11
CA GLU A 55 2.15 26.76 -14.81
C GLU A 55 2.09 26.58 -16.33
N ARG A 56 2.38 25.39 -16.86
CA ARG A 56 2.24 25.11 -18.29
C ARG A 56 0.79 25.19 -18.76
N LEU A 57 -0.15 24.66 -17.98
CA LEU A 57 -1.57 24.68 -18.31
C LEU A 57 -2.11 26.11 -18.35
N THR A 58 -1.81 26.90 -17.31
CA THR A 58 -2.29 28.29 -17.18
C THR A 58 -1.53 29.26 -18.06
N GLY A 59 -0.25 29.03 -18.35
CA GLY A 59 0.55 29.88 -19.24
C GLY A 59 0.07 29.89 -20.69
N TRP A 60 -0.81 28.96 -21.08
CA TRP A 60 -1.46 28.94 -22.40
C TRP A 60 -2.82 29.66 -22.40
N LEU A 61 -3.33 30.07 -21.23
CA LEU A 61 -4.59 30.80 -21.13
C LEU A 61 -4.37 32.29 -21.48
N PRO A 62 -5.19 32.88 -22.36
CA PRO A 62 -5.25 34.31 -22.53
C PRO A 62 -5.85 34.99 -21.28
N ASP A 63 -5.52 36.26 -21.06
CA ASP A 63 -5.91 37.03 -19.86
C ASP A 63 -7.42 36.99 -19.53
N TRP A 64 -8.29 36.98 -20.55
CA TRP A 64 -9.74 36.93 -20.34
C TRP A 64 -10.25 35.59 -19.79
N LEU A 65 -9.45 34.52 -19.85
CA LEU A 65 -9.72 33.21 -19.27
C LEU A 65 -9.04 32.99 -17.90
N ASP A 66 -8.31 33.97 -17.36
CA ASP A 66 -7.55 33.78 -16.11
C ASP A 66 -8.45 33.38 -14.91
N TRP A 67 -9.72 33.78 -14.91
CA TRP A 67 -10.70 33.34 -13.92
C TRP A 67 -10.85 31.81 -13.84
N LEU A 68 -10.55 31.09 -14.93
CA LEU A 68 -10.63 29.65 -15.01
C LEU A 68 -9.51 28.98 -14.19
N THR A 69 -8.37 29.66 -14.00
CA THR A 69 -7.23 29.18 -13.20
C THR A 69 -7.66 28.77 -11.79
N TRP A 70 -8.52 29.58 -11.15
CA TRP A 70 -9.04 29.30 -9.81
C TRP A 70 -9.91 28.04 -9.76
N MET A 71 -10.61 27.70 -10.84
CA MET A 71 -11.43 26.48 -10.93
C MET A 71 -10.62 25.25 -11.35
N LEU A 72 -9.63 25.43 -12.23
CA LEU A 72 -8.74 24.37 -12.69
C LEU A 72 -7.83 23.87 -11.58
N TRP A 73 -7.35 24.76 -10.70
CA TRP A 73 -6.46 24.37 -9.61
C TRP A 73 -7.04 23.26 -8.72
N PRO A 74 -8.22 23.40 -8.09
CA PRO A 74 -8.79 22.36 -7.25
C PRO A 74 -9.21 21.12 -8.04
N LEU A 75 -9.68 21.28 -9.28
CA LEU A 75 -10.03 20.16 -10.15
C LEU A 75 -8.80 19.30 -10.48
N PHE A 76 -7.69 19.94 -10.82
CA PHE A 76 -6.43 19.28 -11.12
C PHE A 76 -5.84 18.65 -9.85
N ALA A 77 -5.85 19.36 -8.72
CA ALA A 77 -5.42 18.83 -7.43
C ALA A 77 -6.23 17.58 -7.03
N LEU A 78 -7.56 17.61 -7.19
CA LEU A 78 -8.43 16.48 -6.92
C LEU A 78 -8.13 15.30 -7.85
N THR A 79 -7.93 15.57 -9.14
CA THR A 79 -7.60 14.53 -10.13
C THR A 79 -6.27 13.86 -9.79
N VAL A 80 -5.23 14.65 -9.52
CA VAL A 80 -3.93 14.13 -9.10
C VAL A 80 -4.06 13.35 -7.80
N LEU A 81 -4.81 13.85 -6.80
CA LEU A 81 -5.02 13.16 -5.54
C LEU A 81 -5.65 11.77 -5.75
N VAL A 82 -6.69 11.68 -6.58
CA VAL A 82 -7.36 10.41 -6.91
C VAL A 82 -6.41 9.45 -7.62
N VAL A 83 -5.72 9.91 -8.67
CA VAL A 83 -4.79 9.09 -9.44
C VAL A 83 -3.65 8.58 -8.55
N VAL A 84 -3.08 9.45 -7.72
CA VAL A 84 -2.00 9.10 -6.79
C VAL A 84 -2.49 8.13 -5.75
N PHE A 85 -3.65 8.37 -5.14
CA PHE A 85 -4.22 7.48 -4.14
C PHE A 85 -4.41 6.06 -4.68
N TYR A 86 -5.00 5.91 -5.87
CA TYR A 86 -5.23 4.60 -6.46
C TYR A 86 -3.93 3.94 -6.95
N THR A 87 -3.07 4.67 -7.65
CA THR A 87 -1.79 4.14 -8.14
C THR A 87 -0.93 3.67 -6.98
N PHE A 88 -0.83 4.48 -5.95
CA PHE A 88 -0.10 4.15 -4.73
C PHE A 88 -0.71 2.93 -4.03
N SER A 89 -2.03 2.87 -3.88
CA SER A 89 -2.71 1.73 -3.26
C SER A 89 -2.47 0.43 -4.03
N ILE A 90 -2.51 0.47 -5.35
CA ILE A 90 -2.21 -0.70 -6.20
C ILE A 90 -0.77 -1.14 -6.01
N LEU A 91 0.19 -0.22 -6.11
CA LEU A 91 1.62 -0.53 -5.93
C LEU A 91 1.91 -1.07 -4.53
N ALA A 92 1.37 -0.43 -3.50
CA ALA A 92 1.48 -0.86 -2.12
C ALA A 92 0.97 -2.28 -1.92
N ASN A 93 -0.22 -2.59 -2.44
CA ASN A 93 -0.82 -3.91 -2.31
C ASN A 93 -0.05 -4.96 -3.12
N LEU A 94 0.43 -4.61 -4.32
CA LEU A 94 1.23 -5.51 -5.14
C LEU A 94 2.56 -5.86 -4.47
N ILE A 95 3.24 -4.86 -3.88
CA ILE A 95 4.48 -5.05 -3.12
C ILE A 95 4.23 -5.86 -1.85
N ALA A 96 3.12 -5.60 -1.14
CA ALA A 96 2.80 -6.29 0.11
C ALA A 96 2.31 -7.73 -0.09
N ALA A 97 1.70 -8.06 -1.23
CA ALA A 97 1.15 -9.38 -1.53
C ALA A 97 2.11 -10.56 -1.24
N PRO A 98 3.36 -10.59 -1.75
CA PRO A 98 4.29 -11.68 -1.46
C PRO A 98 4.58 -11.79 0.05
N PHE A 99 4.74 -10.68 0.76
CA PHE A 99 5.00 -10.70 2.20
C PHE A 99 3.80 -11.18 3.01
N ASN A 100 2.58 -10.79 2.60
CA ASN A 100 1.35 -11.25 3.22
C ASN A 100 1.19 -12.78 3.09
N SER A 101 1.58 -13.35 1.95
CA SER A 101 1.54 -14.82 1.75
C SER A 101 2.52 -15.56 2.68
N VAL A 102 3.76 -15.09 2.79
CA VAL A 102 4.78 -15.68 3.68
C VAL A 102 4.41 -15.49 5.14
N LEU A 103 3.86 -14.32 5.50
CA LEU A 103 3.37 -14.04 6.85
C LEU A 103 2.24 -14.98 7.25
N ALA A 104 1.29 -15.24 6.34
CA ALA A 104 0.20 -16.17 6.56
C ALA A 104 0.71 -17.61 6.81
N ALA A 105 1.63 -18.10 5.98
CA ALA A 105 2.23 -19.42 6.16
C ALA A 105 2.98 -19.55 7.50
N ARG A 106 3.73 -18.52 7.88
CA ARG A 106 4.43 -18.49 9.18
C ARG A 106 3.45 -18.41 10.35
N ALA A 107 2.38 -17.63 10.24
CA ALA A 107 1.34 -17.56 11.25
C ALA A 107 0.63 -18.90 11.44
N GLU A 108 0.32 -19.62 10.36
CA GLU A 108 -0.26 -20.97 10.45
C GLU A 108 0.69 -21.95 11.14
N SER A 109 1.98 -21.96 10.75
CA SER A 109 2.98 -22.85 11.37
C SER A 109 3.10 -22.61 12.88
N LEU A 110 3.04 -21.35 13.32
CA LEU A 110 3.08 -20.99 14.74
C LEU A 110 1.83 -21.43 15.52
N LEU A 111 0.67 -21.47 14.86
CA LEU A 111 -0.59 -21.87 15.49
C LEU A 111 -0.79 -23.38 15.51
N ARG A 112 -0.30 -24.11 14.49
CA ARG A 112 -0.31 -25.59 14.44
C ARG A 112 0.80 -26.23 15.26
N GLY A 113 1.92 -25.54 15.50
CA GLY A 113 3.11 -26.13 16.11
C GLY A 113 3.90 -27.06 15.17
N GLU A 114 3.60 -27.02 13.87
CA GLU A 114 4.30 -27.78 12.82
C GLU A 114 5.30 -26.87 12.10
N ALA A 115 6.45 -27.42 11.65
CA ALA A 115 7.41 -26.66 10.86
C ALA A 115 6.74 -26.13 9.56
N PRO A 116 7.13 -24.94 9.05
CA PRO A 116 6.49 -24.35 7.89
C PRO A 116 6.51 -25.34 6.72
N ARG A 117 5.34 -25.75 6.21
CA ARG A 117 5.27 -26.52 4.96
C ARG A 117 5.86 -25.63 3.87
N GLY A 118 7.06 -25.98 3.43
CA GLY A 118 7.79 -25.24 2.41
C GLY A 118 7.06 -25.31 1.08
N SER A 119 6.42 -24.22 0.70
CA SER A 119 5.84 -24.07 -0.65
C SER A 119 6.84 -23.52 -1.67
N ASP A 120 8.09 -23.22 -1.27
CA ASP A 120 9.07 -22.58 -2.15
C ASP A 120 10.08 -23.58 -2.74
N ALA A 121 10.34 -24.70 -2.04
CA ALA A 121 11.26 -25.74 -2.54
C ALA A 121 10.57 -26.71 -3.51
N SER A 122 9.27 -26.97 -3.32
CA SER A 122 8.48 -27.91 -4.14
C SER A 122 8.24 -27.40 -5.56
N LEU A 123 7.97 -26.10 -5.72
CA LEU A 123 7.64 -25.51 -7.02
C LEU A 123 8.87 -25.32 -7.93
N LEU A 124 10.07 -25.22 -7.34
CA LEU A 124 11.33 -25.18 -8.09
C LEU A 124 11.87 -26.58 -8.39
N SER A 125 11.53 -27.59 -7.59
CA SER A 125 11.91 -28.98 -7.83
C SER A 125 11.01 -29.73 -8.81
N GLU A 126 9.76 -29.28 -9.03
CA GLU A 126 8.88 -29.83 -10.07
C GLU A 126 9.13 -29.23 -11.47
N ALA A 127 9.92 -28.16 -11.57
CA ALA A 127 10.20 -27.46 -12.83
C ALA A 127 11.60 -27.77 -13.43
N LEU A 128 12.38 -28.63 -12.77
CA LEU A 128 13.68 -29.16 -13.22
C LEU A 128 13.61 -30.68 -13.32
#